data_AF-A0A1I1P4X4-F1
#
_entry.id   AF-A0A1I1P4X4-F1
#
_cell.length_a   1.000
_cell.length_b   1.000
_cell.length_c   1.000
_cell.angle_alpha   90.00
_cell.angle_beta   90.00
_cell.angle_gamma   90.00
#
_symmetry.space_group_name_H-M   'P 1'
#
loop_
_entity.id
_entity.type
_entity.pdbx_description
1 polymer ?
#
loop_
_entity_poly.entity_id
_entity_poly.type
_entity_poly.pdbx_seq_one_letter_code
_entity_poly.pdbx_strand_id
1 'polypeptide(L)'
;MLEETGYRTKTVSGYLDIEELFDVWRHINHYFICELIEDTGCQHLTEAEKIAGYTRVWIPLQQAIEIFGKYEDYHDKDIAVYGLYKREYTALKEYEKII
;
A
#
# COMPACT_ATOMS: atom_id res chain seq x y z
N MET A 1 -3.93 6.74 -5.73
CA MET A 1 -5.13 6.01 -6.25
C MET A 1 -5.46 6.33 -7.71
N LEU A 2 -6.18 7.40 -8.08
CA LEU A 2 -6.62 7.58 -9.49
C LEU A 2 -5.44 7.66 -10.49
N GLU A 3 -4.38 8.39 -10.14
CA GLU A 3 -3.18 8.51 -10.97
C GLU A 3 -2.52 7.16 -11.22
N GLU A 4 -2.14 6.45 -10.16
CA GLU A 4 -1.38 5.20 -10.24
C GLU A 4 -2.23 4.01 -10.68
N THR A 5 -3.50 3.96 -10.26
CA THR A 5 -4.38 2.80 -10.44
C THR A 5 -5.52 3.03 -11.41
N GLY A 6 -5.81 4.24 -11.88
CA GLY A 6 -6.98 4.51 -12.73
C GLY A 6 -8.34 4.30 -12.04
N TYR A 7 -8.36 4.00 -10.74
CA TYR A 7 -9.59 3.84 -9.97
C TYR A 7 -10.03 5.17 -9.35
N ARG A 8 -11.24 5.61 -9.70
CA ARG A 8 -11.92 6.67 -8.97
C ARG A 8 -12.58 6.05 -7.74
N THR A 9 -12.23 6.56 -6.58
CA THR A 9 -12.74 6.05 -5.30
C THR A 9 -13.41 7.17 -4.51
N LYS A 10 -14.24 6.76 -3.54
CA LYS A 10 -14.80 7.64 -2.52
C LYS A 10 -14.32 7.16 -1.17
N THR A 11 -13.73 8.06 -0.38
CA THR A 11 -13.36 7.77 1.00
C THR A 11 -14.60 7.53 1.84
N VAL A 12 -14.62 6.41 2.57
CA VAL A 12 -15.66 6.06 3.53
C VAL A 12 -15.23 6.51 4.93
N SER A 13 -14.01 6.17 5.32
CA SER A 13 -13.44 6.53 6.63
C SER A 13 -11.91 6.54 6.59
N GLY A 14 -11.30 7.33 7.46
CA GLY A 14 -9.91 7.09 7.90
C GLY A 14 -9.92 6.08 9.04
N TYR A 15 -8.96 5.17 9.07
CA TYR A 15 -8.96 4.09 10.08
C TYR A 15 -7.64 3.91 10.83
N LEU A 16 -6.52 4.41 10.31
CA LEU A 16 -5.22 4.24 10.94
C LEU A 16 -4.26 5.34 10.50
N ASP A 17 -3.47 5.84 11.45
CA ASP A 17 -2.29 6.63 11.19
C ASP A 17 -1.06 5.85 11.68
N ILE A 18 -0.06 5.72 10.81
CA ILE A 18 1.23 5.13 11.17
C ILE A 18 2.31 6.20 11.07
N GLU A 19 2.87 6.57 12.21
CA GLU A 19 4.08 7.36 12.26
C GLU A 19 5.29 6.44 12.04
N GLU A 20 6.06 6.72 11.00
CA GLU A 20 7.27 6.00 10.65
C GLU A 20 8.47 6.95 10.71
N LEU A 21 9.50 6.50 11.42
CA LEU A 21 10.82 7.11 11.38
C LEU A 21 11.73 6.17 10.58
N PHE A 22 12.20 6.65 9.42
CA PHE A 22 13.09 5.92 8.55
C PHE A 22 14.35 6.75 8.29
N ASP A 23 15.47 6.32 8.87
CA ASP A 23 16.73 7.08 8.88
C ASP A 23 16.52 8.52 9.41
N VAL A 24 16.69 9.55 8.57
CA VAL A 24 16.46 10.96 8.93
C VAL A 24 15.06 11.47 8.55
N TRP A 25 14.22 10.60 7.97
CA TRP A 25 12.90 10.95 7.45
C TRP A 25 11.82 10.53 8.44
N ARG A 26 10.91 11.44 8.74
CA ARG A 26 9.72 11.19 9.55
C ARG A 26 8.49 11.35 8.69
N HIS A 27 7.76 10.26 8.46
CA HIS A 27 6.54 10.26 7.68
C HIS A 27 5.37 9.86 8.56
N ILE A 28 4.22 10.51 8.35
CA ILE A 28 2.95 10.08 8.91
C ILE A 28 2.14 9.56 7.73
N ASN A 29 1.84 8.27 7.76
CA ASN A 29 1.06 7.59 6.74
C ASN A 29 -0.39 7.50 7.19
N HIS A 30 -1.30 8.03 6.38
CA HIS A 30 -2.73 8.05 6.66
C HIS A 30 -3.44 6.99 5.83
N TYR A 31 -4.14 6.07 6.50
CA TYR A 31 -4.83 4.96 5.85
C TYR A 31 -6.34 5.16 5.86
N PHE A 32 -6.95 4.93 4.69
CA PHE A 32 -8.37 5.15 4.43
C PHE A 32 -9.04 3.89 3.89
N ILE A 33 -10.28 3.66 4.31
CA ILE A 33 -11.20 2.72 3.66
C ILE A 33 -11.91 3.47 2.55
N CYS A 34 -11.87 2.92 1.34
CA CYS A 34 -12.41 3.54 0.15
C CYS A 34 -13.35 2.58 -0.58
N GLU A 35 -14.45 3.12 -1.10
CA GLU A 35 -15.32 2.43 -2.05
C GLU A 35 -14.90 2.76 -3.49
N LEU A 36 -14.85 1.74 -4.34
CA LEU A 36 -14.64 1.91 -5.76
C LEU A 36 -15.90 2.51 -6.41
N ILE A 37 -15.73 3.64 -7.10
CA ILE A 37 -16.81 4.29 -7.85
C ILE A 37 -16.73 3.93 -9.34
N GLU A 38 -15.52 3.93 -9.91
CA GLU A 38 -15.31 3.70 -11.34
C GLU A 38 -13.89 3.20 -11.61
N ASP A 39 -13.75 2.24 -12.54
CA ASP A 39 -12.51 1.98 -13.26
C ASP A 39 -12.49 2.80 -14.54
N THR A 40 -11.57 3.77 -14.62
CA THR A 40 -11.44 4.63 -15.80
C THR A 40 -10.68 3.94 -16.94
N GLY A 41 -10.02 2.81 -16.68
CA GLY A 41 -9.15 2.12 -17.62
C GLY A 41 -7.79 2.82 -17.86
N CYS A 42 -7.55 3.98 -17.27
CA CYS A 42 -6.37 4.81 -17.55
C CYS A 42 -5.46 4.94 -16.33
N GLN A 43 -4.22 4.43 -16.42
CA GLN A 43 -3.15 4.70 -15.45
C GLN A 43 -2.21 5.77 -15.99
N HIS A 44 -1.78 6.67 -15.12
CA HIS A 44 -0.77 7.69 -15.42
C HIS A 44 0.54 7.34 -14.69
N LEU A 45 1.15 6.23 -15.10
CA LEU A 45 2.44 5.80 -14.57
C LEU A 45 3.56 6.73 -15.05
N THR A 46 4.52 6.98 -14.19
CA THR A 46 5.81 7.58 -14.53
C THR A 46 6.61 6.65 -15.45
N GLU A 47 7.60 7.19 -16.17
CA GLU A 47 8.45 6.37 -17.05
C GLU A 47 9.22 5.30 -16.27
N ALA A 48 9.64 5.59 -15.04
CA ALA A 48 10.31 4.62 -14.18
C ALA A 48 9.40 3.43 -13.83
N GLU A 49 8.14 3.70 -13.48
CA GLU A 49 7.15 2.66 -13.17
C GLU A 49 6.78 1.81 -14.38
N LYS A 50 6.70 2.43 -15.58
CA LYS A 50 6.49 1.70 -16.84
C LYS A 50 7.66 0.75 -17.12
N ILE A 51 8.90 1.22 -16.98
CA ILE A 51 10.11 0.40 -17.17
C ILE A 51 10.16 -0.74 -16.15
N ALA A 52 9.76 -0.47 -14.90
CA ALA A 52 9.68 -1.47 -13.84
C ALA A 52 8.49 -2.44 -14.00
N GLY A 53 7.62 -2.25 -15.00
CA GLY A 53 6.49 -3.13 -15.28
C GLY A 53 5.39 -3.08 -14.21
N TYR A 54 5.20 -1.94 -13.55
CA TYR A 54 4.20 -1.82 -12.50
C TYR A 54 2.79 -2.01 -13.05
N THR A 55 1.97 -2.73 -12.29
CA THR A 55 0.57 -3.00 -12.60
C THR A 55 -0.27 -2.99 -11.34
N ARG A 56 -1.58 -2.80 -11.50
CA ARG A 56 -2.55 -2.89 -10.41
C ARG A 56 -3.21 -4.26 -10.40
N VAL A 57 -3.39 -4.82 -9.22
CA VAL A 57 -4.08 -6.11 -9.05
C VAL A 57 -5.05 -6.04 -7.87
N TRP A 58 -6.19 -6.69 -8.02
CA TRP A 58 -7.06 -7.01 -6.90
C TRP A 58 -6.64 -8.37 -6.35
N ILE A 59 -6.38 -8.43 -5.05
CA ILE A 59 -6.04 -9.68 -4.35
C ILE A 59 -6.90 -9.80 -3.09
N PRO A 60 -7.21 -11.03 -2.63
CA PRO A 60 -7.84 -11.24 -1.34
C PRO A 60 -6.99 -10.68 -0.21
N LEU A 61 -7.64 -10.17 0.84
CA LEU A 61 -6.96 -9.60 2.01
C LEU A 61 -5.91 -10.55 2.60
N GLN A 62 -6.26 -11.83 2.76
CA GLN A 62 -5.33 -12.82 3.32
C GLN A 62 -4.07 -13.00 2.46
N GLN A 63 -4.22 -12.95 1.13
CA GLN A 63 -3.09 -13.02 0.22
C GLN A 63 -2.20 -11.77 0.37
N ALA A 64 -2.79 -10.59 0.55
CA ALA A 64 -2.02 -9.37 0.82
C ALA A 64 -1.22 -9.48 2.13
N ILE A 65 -1.87 -9.94 3.21
CA ILE A 65 -1.22 -10.17 4.51
C ILE A 65 -0.05 -11.15 4.38
N GLU A 66 -0.20 -12.23 3.61
CA GLU A 66 0.88 -13.20 3.37
C GLU A 66 2.05 -12.61 2.58
N ILE A 67 1.79 -11.78 1.57
CA ILE A 67 2.83 -11.12 0.78
C ILE A 67 3.63 -10.16 1.66
N PHE A 68 2.94 -9.23 2.32
CA PHE A 68 3.59 -8.21 3.13
C PHE A 68 4.14 -8.75 4.45
N GLY A 69 3.62 -9.87 4.94
CA GLY A 69 4.12 -10.57 6.13
C GLY A 69 5.53 -11.14 5.98
N LYS A 70 6.08 -11.16 4.77
CA LYS A 70 7.47 -11.54 4.47
C LYS A 70 8.47 -10.40 4.69
N TYR A 71 8.06 -9.30 5.35
CA TYR A 71 8.92 -8.13 5.54
C TYR A 71 10.30 -8.48 6.13
N GLU A 72 10.38 -9.41 7.09
CA GLU A 72 11.64 -9.85 7.69
C GLU A 72 12.64 -10.45 6.68
N ASP A 73 12.18 -11.02 5.55
CA ASP A 73 13.06 -11.55 4.51
C ASP A 73 13.97 -10.47 3.88
N TYR A 74 13.60 -9.20 4.06
CA TYR A 74 14.27 -8.03 3.49
C TYR A 74 15.11 -7.25 4.52
N HIS A 75 15.00 -7.54 5.81
CA HIS A 75 15.62 -6.72 6.87
C HIS A 75 17.12 -6.47 6.64
N ASP A 76 17.86 -7.52 6.28
CA ASP A 76 19.30 -7.45 6.02
C ASP A 76 19.66 -7.27 4.53
N LYS A 77 18.69 -7.26 3.61
CA LYS A 77 18.91 -7.23 2.15
C LYS A 77 18.56 -5.89 1.52
N ASP A 78 17.42 -5.34 1.93
CA ASP A 78 16.87 -4.10 1.41
C ASP A 78 15.98 -3.46 2.48
N ILE A 79 16.58 -2.51 3.20
CA ILE A 79 15.92 -1.84 4.32
C ILE A 79 14.70 -1.00 3.88
N ALA A 80 14.68 -0.53 2.63
CA ALA A 80 13.55 0.21 2.10
C ALA A 80 12.35 -0.72 1.85
N VAL A 81 12.60 -1.90 1.28
CA VAL A 81 11.55 -2.93 1.11
C VAL A 81 11.08 -3.46 2.46
N TYR A 82 11.99 -3.67 3.42
CA TYR A 82 11.63 -4.05 4.80
C TYR A 82 10.64 -3.05 5.41
N GLY A 83 10.95 -1.76 5.38
CA GLY A 83 10.10 -0.71 5.95
C GLY A 83 8.73 -0.66 5.27
N LEU A 84 8.72 -0.65 3.93
CA LEU A 84 7.50 -0.67 3.13
C LEU A 84 6.62 -1.87 3.48
N TYR A 85 7.16 -3.09 3.42
CA TYR A 85 6.38 -4.30 3.67
C TYR A 85 5.86 -4.36 5.10
N LYS A 86 6.70 -3.98 6.09
CA LYS A 86 6.31 -3.96 7.50
C LYS A 86 5.16 -3.00 7.76
N ARG A 87 5.20 -1.81 7.16
CA ARG A 87 4.17 -0.80 7.30
C ARG A 87 2.85 -1.28 6.69
N GLU A 88 2.88 -1.80 5.46
CA GLU A 88 1.68 -2.33 4.81
C GLU A 88 1.11 -3.56 5.56
N TYR A 89 1.96 -4.47 6.02
CA TYR A 89 1.54 -5.58 6.87
C TYR A 89 0.83 -5.11 8.14
N THR A 90 1.40 -4.11 8.82
CA THR A 90 0.81 -3.51 10.02
C THR A 90 -0.57 -2.93 9.72
N ALA A 91 -0.70 -2.14 8.66
CA ALA A 91 -1.97 -1.55 8.26
C ALA A 91 -3.04 -2.61 7.94
N LEU A 92 -2.66 -3.67 7.19
CA LEU A 92 -3.57 -4.77 6.86
C LEU A 92 -4.01 -5.57 8.10
N LYS A 93 -3.11 -5.78 9.08
CA LYS A 93 -3.44 -6.45 10.35
C LYS A 93 -4.37 -5.62 11.23
N GLU A 94 -4.27 -4.30 11.21
CA GLU A 94 -5.25 -3.43 11.88
C GLU A 94 -6.59 -3.43 11.14
N TYR A 95 -6.57 -3.38 9.80
CA TYR A 95 -7.78 -3.47 8.99
C TYR A 95 -8.55 -4.79 9.22
N GLU A 96 -7.84 -5.92 9.35
CA GLU A 96 -8.46 -7.22 9.64
C GLU A 96 -9.27 -7.24 10.95
N LYS A 97 -8.91 -6.40 11.94
CA LYS A 97 -9.61 -6.35 13.23
C LYS A 97 -10.94 -5.59 13.18
N ILE A 98 -11.16 -4.80 12.13
CA ILE A 98 -12.31 -3.88 12.02
C ILE A 98 -13.34 -4.32 10.98
N ILE A 99 -13.12 -5.47 10.33
CA ILE A 99 -14.03 -6.07 9.34
C ILE A 99 -14.72 -7.33 9.86
#